data_AF-A0A6J2LS35-F1
#
_entry.id   AF-A0A6J2LS35-F1
#
_cell.length_a   1.000
_cell.length_b   1.000
_cell.length_c   1.000
_cell.angle_alpha   90.00
_cell.angle_beta   90.00
_cell.angle_gamma   90.00
#
_symmetry.space_group_name_H-M   'P 1'
#
loop_
_entity.id
_entity.type
_entity.pdbx_description
1 polymer ?
#
loop_
_entity_poly.entity_id
_entity_poly.type
_entity_poly.pdbx_seq_one_letter_code
_entity_poly.pdbx_strand_id
1 'polypeptide(L)'
;MHLRGALKRPQKKCVPFLGIYVSDLGMLHTAIQDYPEGHVKHLAKKRKELKVLEEIVLLQQAAQLYSIEPEERFGAWFWALERLSEKESYTLSCQLEPRS
;
A
#
# COMPACT_ATOMS: atom_id res chain seq x y z
N MET A 1 9.58 -8.05 15.04
CA MET A 1 9.06 -8.55 13.75
C MET A 1 7.66 -9.08 13.99
N HIS A 2 6.63 -8.24 13.83
CA HIS A 2 5.25 -8.70 13.98
C HIS A 2 4.88 -9.48 12.72
N LEU A 3 5.16 -10.78 12.72
CA LEU A 3 4.46 -11.71 11.85
C LEU A 3 2.99 -11.64 12.30
N ARG A 4 2.19 -10.76 11.68
CA ARG A 4 0.75 -10.71 11.94
C ARG A 4 0.22 -12.09 11.57
N GLY A 5 -0.02 -12.88 12.61
CA GLY A 5 -0.63 -14.18 12.51
C GLY A 5 -1.99 -13.99 11.87
N ALA A 6 -2.26 -14.84 10.87
CA ALA A 6 -3.55 -15.02 10.23
C ALA A 6 -4.36 -13.73 10.11
N LEU A 7 -4.39 -13.14 8.91
CA LEU A 7 -5.63 -12.59 8.41
C LEU A 7 -6.69 -13.71 8.51
N LYS A 8 -7.28 -13.86 9.69
CA LYS A 8 -8.50 -14.63 9.92
C LYS A 8 -9.57 -13.85 9.17
N ARG A 9 -9.74 -14.28 7.92
CA ARG A 9 -10.79 -13.97 6.95
C ARG A 9 -10.83 -12.53 6.44
N PRO A 10 -10.73 -12.33 5.13
CA PRO A 10 -11.51 -11.31 4.45
C PRO A 10 -12.61 -12.01 3.64
N GLN A 11 -13.81 -12.13 4.21
CA GLN A 11 -15.03 -12.15 3.40
C GLN A 11 -15.47 -10.73 3.01
N LYS A 12 -14.63 -9.72 3.27
CA LYS A 12 -14.94 -8.32 2.97
C LYS A 12 -14.13 -7.89 1.76
N LYS A 13 -14.82 -7.50 0.69
CA LYS A 13 -14.26 -6.77 -0.44
C LYS A 13 -13.60 -5.51 0.13
N CYS A 14 -12.28 -5.41 0.06
CA CYS A 14 -11.52 -4.24 0.54
C CYS A 14 -10.32 -3.97 -0.37
N VAL A 15 -10.01 -2.69 -0.59
CA VAL A 15 -8.73 -2.26 -1.13
C VAL A 15 -7.81 -1.97 0.07
N PRO A 16 -6.71 -2.71 0.26
CA PRO A 16 -5.85 -2.55 1.44
C PRO A 16 -4.97 -1.31 1.33
N PHE A 17 -4.56 -0.77 2.48
CA PHE A 17 -3.51 0.26 2.53
C PHE A 17 -2.14 -0.35 2.23
N LEU A 18 -1.66 -0.15 1.00
CA LEU A 18 -0.41 -0.75 0.52
C LEU A 18 0.85 -0.29 1.29
N GLY A 19 0.80 0.85 1.98
CA GLY A 19 1.93 1.37 2.74
C GLY A 19 2.45 0.40 3.81
N ILE A 20 1.58 -0.40 4.43
CA ILE A 20 2.00 -1.42 5.42
C ILE A 20 2.87 -2.50 4.75
N TYR A 21 2.47 -2.98 3.58
CA TYR A 21 3.23 -4.00 2.85
C TYR A 21 4.56 -3.44 2.33
N VAL A 22 4.58 -2.19 1.86
CA VAL A 22 5.81 -1.51 1.46
C VAL A 22 6.77 -1.36 2.65
N SER A 23 6.26 -1.01 3.83
CA SER A 23 7.08 -0.97 5.06
C SER A 23 7.62 -2.35 5.44
N ASP A 24 6.81 -3.41 5.38
CA ASP A 24 7.26 -4.77 5.68
C ASP A 24 8.35 -5.25 4.70
N LEU A 25 8.17 -4.98 3.41
CA LEU A 25 9.17 -5.26 2.37
C LEU A 25 10.44 -4.44 2.58
N GLY A 26 10.31 -3.16 2.94
CA GLY A 26 11.43 -2.29 3.27
C GLY A 26 12.22 -2.79 4.48
N MET A 27 11.54 -3.20 5.55
CA MET A 27 12.20 -3.80 6.73
C MET A 27 12.89 -5.12 6.38
N LEU A 28 12.26 -5.96 5.56
CA LEU A 28 12.89 -7.18 5.05
C LEU A 28 14.15 -6.85 4.25
N HIS A 29 14.14 -5.77 3.45
CA HIS A 29 15.26 -5.28 2.65
C HIS A 29 16.41 -4.71 3.48
N THR A 30 16.14 -3.89 4.50
CA THR A 30 17.17 -3.24 5.32
C THR A 30 17.87 -4.22 6.27
N ALA A 31 17.15 -5.22 6.81
CA ALA A 31 17.72 -6.26 7.68
C ALA A 31 18.80 -7.14 7.02
N ILE A 32 19.11 -6.90 5.74
CA ILE A 32 20.08 -7.65 4.92
C ILE A 32 21.41 -6.92 4.79
N GLN A 33 21.46 -5.60 4.93
CA GLN A 33 22.71 -4.85 4.77
C GLN A 33 23.73 -5.14 5.88
N ASP A 34 23.31 -5.79 6.98
CA ASP A 34 24.15 -6.07 8.15
C ASP A 34 24.84 -7.45 8.17
N TYR A 35 24.74 -8.30 7.14
CA TYR A 35 25.23 -9.69 7.24
C TYR A 35 25.93 -10.24 5.99
N PRO A 36 27.19 -10.74 6.09
CA PRO A 36 27.86 -11.45 5.01
C PRO A 36 27.13 -12.77 4.70
N GLU A 37 27.00 -13.03 3.40
CA GLU A 37 26.01 -13.89 2.78
C GLU A 37 26.13 -15.37 3.15
N GLY A 38 25.03 -15.97 3.63
CA GLY A 38 24.87 -17.42 3.72
C GLY A 38 23.66 -17.89 2.92
N HIS A 39 23.82 -18.86 2.03
CA HIS A 39 22.77 -19.36 1.10
C HIS A 39 21.43 -19.68 1.79
N VAL A 40 21.46 -20.26 3.00
CA VAL A 40 20.25 -20.62 3.76
C VAL A 40 19.45 -19.40 4.21
N LYS A 41 20.12 -18.28 4.57
CA LYS A 41 19.47 -17.03 4.98
C LYS A 41 18.82 -16.32 3.78
N HIS A 42 19.43 -16.40 2.60
CA HIS A 42 18.87 -15.85 1.36
C HIS A 42 17.54 -16.54 0.99
N LEU A 43 17.46 -17.85 1.13
CA LEU A 43 16.22 -18.60 0.90
C LEU A 43 15.13 -18.26 1.93
N ALA A 44 15.49 -18.12 3.20
CA ALA A 44 14.55 -17.70 4.25
C ALA A 44 14.00 -16.29 3.99
N LYS A 45 14.82 -15.36 3.50
CA LYS A 45 14.41 -14.04 3.05
C LYS A 45 13.41 -14.13 1.89
N LYS A 46 13.77 -14.85 0.82
CA LYS A 46 12.91 -15.01 -0.37
C LYS A 46 11.55 -15.61 -0.02
N ARG A 47 11.51 -16.54 0.92
CA ARG A 47 10.26 -17.10 1.45
C ARG A 47 9.41 -16.07 2.20
N LYS A 48 10.00 -15.13 2.93
CA LYS A 48 9.26 -14.06 3.63
C LYS A 48 8.74 -13.00 2.65
N GLU A 49 9.54 -12.60 1.66
CA GLU A 49 9.10 -11.71 0.57
C GLU A 49 7.94 -12.32 -0.19
N LEU A 50 8.04 -13.60 -0.56
CA LEU A 50 6.99 -14.31 -1.28
C LEU A 50 5.67 -14.33 -0.50
N LYS A 51 5.71 -14.58 0.81
CA LYS A 51 4.50 -14.56 1.66
C LYS A 51 3.78 -13.21 1.64
N VAL A 52 4.55 -12.11 1.65
CA VAL A 52 3.99 -10.76 1.56
C VAL A 52 3.31 -10.53 0.20
N LEU A 53 3.93 -11.00 -0.89
CA LEU A 53 3.36 -10.91 -2.23
C LEU A 53 2.10 -11.78 -2.39
N GLU A 54 2.11 -13.00 -1.84
CA GLU A 54 0.95 -13.90 -1.83
C GLU A 54 -0.25 -13.25 -1.14
N GLU A 55 -0.03 -12.54 -0.03
CA GLU A 55 -1.09 -11.79 0.67
C GLU A 55 -1.66 -10.65 -0.20
N ILE A 56 -0.80 -9.90 -0.90
CA ILE A 56 -1.22 -8.85 -1.83
C ILE A 56 -2.09 -9.43 -2.96
N VAL A 57 -1.69 -10.56 -3.55
CA VAL A 57 -2.46 -11.24 -4.61
C VAL A 57 -3.84 -11.66 -4.11
N LEU A 58 -3.93 -12.24 -2.90
CA LEU A 58 -5.22 -12.61 -2.31
C LEU A 58 -6.14 -11.38 -2.10
N LEU A 59 -5.58 -10.25 -1.70
CA LEU A 59 -6.34 -9.02 -1.52
C LEU A 59 -6.80 -8.43 -2.87
N GLN A 60 -5.98 -8.53 -3.91
CA GLN A 60 -6.39 -8.15 -5.27
C GLN A 60 -7.56 -9.00 -5.77
N GLN A 61 -7.53 -10.32 -5.55
CA GLN A 61 -8.65 -11.20 -5.88
C GLN A 61 -9.91 -10.83 -5.10
N ALA A 62 -9.79 -10.51 -3.81
CA ALA A 62 -10.93 -10.04 -3.00
C ALA A 62 -11.49 -8.69 -3.50
N ALA A 63 -10.63 -7.80 -3.97
CA ALA A 63 -11.04 -6.53 -4.58
C ALA A 63 -11.71 -6.72 -5.94
N GLN A 64 -11.32 -7.72 -6.74
CA GLN A 64 -12.02 -8.02 -8.00
C GLN A 64 -13.49 -8.41 -7.82
N LEU A 65 -13.90 -8.78 -6.60
CA LEU A 65 -15.29 -9.06 -6.30
C LEU A 65 -16.15 -7.79 -6.20
N TYR A 66 -15.59 -6.57 -6.23
CA TYR A 66 -16.39 -5.34 -6.31
C TYR A 66 -17.22 -5.35 -7.61
N SER A 67 -18.53 -5.16 -7.46
CA SER A 67 -19.47 -5.02 -8.58
C SER A 67 -19.72 -3.53 -8.80
N ILE A 68 -18.69 -2.83 -9.26
CA ILE A 68 -18.75 -1.40 -9.59
C ILE A 68 -18.51 -1.28 -11.08
N GLU A 69 -19.51 -0.80 -11.80
CA GLU A 69 -19.38 -0.53 -13.23
C GLU A 69 -18.56 0.75 -13.44
N PRO A 70 -17.58 0.76 -14.37
CA PRO A 70 -16.86 1.97 -14.70
C PRO A 70 -17.79 3.03 -15.28
N GLU A 71 -17.80 4.23 -14.70
CA GLU A 71 -18.45 5.39 -15.29
C GLU A 71 -17.40 6.30 -15.94
N GLU A 72 -17.41 6.36 -17.28
CA GLU A 72 -16.40 7.11 -18.05
C GLU A 72 -16.35 8.60 -17.66
N ARG A 73 -17.50 9.21 -17.40
CA ARG A 73 -17.60 10.62 -17.00
C ARG A 73 -16.95 10.87 -15.64
N PHE A 74 -17.19 9.98 -14.69
CA PHE A 74 -16.54 10.03 -13.38
C PHE A 74 -15.02 9.87 -13.53
N GLY A 75 -14.57 8.91 -14.33
CA GLY A 75 -13.15 8.70 -14.60
C GLY A 75 -12.49 9.96 -15.18
N ALA A 76 -13.09 10.54 -16.23
CA ALA A 76 -12.58 11.75 -16.85
C ALA A 76 -12.54 12.94 -15.86
N TRP A 77 -13.60 13.15 -15.09
CA TRP A 77 -13.63 14.18 -14.05
C TRP A 77 -12.55 13.96 -12.98
N PHE A 78 -12.41 12.73 -12.47
CA PHE A 78 -11.44 12.39 -11.43
C PHE A 78 -9.99 12.62 -11.90
N TRP A 79 -9.68 12.27 -13.16
CA TRP A 79 -8.37 12.52 -13.75
C TRP A 79 -8.11 13.99 -14.07
N ALA A 80 -9.16 14.78 -14.32
CA ALA A 80 -9.06 16.20 -14.59
C ALA A 80 -8.95 17.08 -13.33
N LEU A 81 -9.16 16.52 -12.13
CA LEU A 81 -9.01 17.27 -10.88
C LEU A 81 -7.57 17.78 -10.73
N GLU A 82 -7.43 19.10 -10.52
CA GLU A 82 -6.15 19.73 -10.24
C GLU A 82 -5.55 19.16 -8.95
N ARG A 83 -4.32 18.67 -9.04
CA ARG A 83 -3.57 18.16 -7.89
C ARG A 83 -2.68 19.27 -7.35
N LEU A 84 -3.17 19.94 -6.31
CA LEU A 84 -2.36 20.90 -5.58
C LEU A 84 -1.21 20.20 -4.86
N SER A 85 -0.03 20.80 -4.89
CA SER A 85 1.06 20.44 -4.00
C SER A 85 0.70 20.76 -2.54
N GLU A 86 1.48 20.20 -1.61
CA GLU A 86 1.34 20.51 -0.18
C GLU A 86 1.46 22.02 0.09
N LYS A 87 2.39 22.69 -0.59
CA LYS A 87 2.59 24.14 -0.45
C LYS A 87 1.39 24.94 -0.96
N GLU A 88 0.88 24.60 -2.15
CA GLU A 88 -0.30 25.27 -2.71
C GLU A 88 -1.52 25.07 -1.83
N SER A 89 -1.74 23.83 -1.38
CA SER A 89 -2.83 23.49 -0.45
C SER A 89 -2.73 24.30 0.85
N TYR A 90 -1.52 24.41 1.42
CA TYR A 90 -1.27 25.19 2.62
C TYR A 90 -1.51 26.69 2.42
N THR A 91 -1.02 27.26 1.30
CA THR A 91 -1.24 28.68 0.98
C THR A 91 -2.72 28.97 0.78
N LEU A 92 -3.44 28.13 0.05
CA LEU A 92 -4.88 28.29 -0.18
C LEU A 92 -5.68 28.19 1.13
N SER A 93 -5.31 27.23 1.99
CA SER A 93 -5.88 27.12 3.33
C SER A 93 -5.69 28.40 4.15
N CYS A 94 -4.49 28.97 4.17
CA CYS A 94 -4.21 30.23 4.88
C CYS A 94 -4.98 31.44 4.32
N GLN A 95 -5.32 31.44 3.03
CA GLN A 95 -6.12 32.50 2.40
C GLN A 95 -7.60 32.40 2.78
N LEU A 96 -8.13 31.18 2.85
CA LEU A 96 -9.52 30.91 3.25
C LEU A 96 -9.72 31.14 4.76
N GLU A 97 -8.74 30.77 5.57
CA GLU A 97 -8.74 30.91 7.01
C GLU A 97 -7.48 31.67 7.47
N PRO A 98 -7.50 33.02 7.40
CA PRO A 98 -6.39 33.83 7.88
C PRO A 98 -6.16 33.63 9.38
N ARG A 99 -4.90 33.57 9.80
CA ARG A 99 -4.55 33.53 11.22
C ARG A 99 -4.87 34.89 11.84
N SER A 100 -5.58 34.90 12.98
CA SER A 100 -5.78 36.11 13.80
C SER A 100 -4.47 36.72 14.27
#